data_AF-A0A852YLT8-F1
#
_entry.id   AF-A0A852YLT8-F1
#
_cell.length_a   1.000
_cell.length_b   1.000
_cell.length_c   1.000
_cell.angle_alpha   90.00
_cell.angle_beta   90.00
_cell.angle_gamma   90.00
#
_symmetry.space_group_name_H-M   'P 1'
#
loop_
_entity.id
_entity.type
_entity.pdbx_description
1 polymer ?
#
loop_
_entity_poly.entity_id
_entity_poly.type
_entity_poly.pdbx_seq_one_letter_code
_entity_poly.pdbx_strand_id
1 'polypeptide(L)'
;MSVLYLVALAISLTGMVVLDRRFRLFFWRDARRAAIVLPVGILLFLVWDLFGIGLGIFFRGETVFMTGLQLAPELPVEELFFLTLLCYLTMNVYGAASSLLDARASRTSASHSATGMDVVSTPDKGSAR
;
A
#
# COMPACT_ATOMS: atom_id res chain seq x y z
N MET A 1 -23.42 -7.83 20.22
CA MET A 1 -23.71 -8.08 18.80
C MET A 1 -22.56 -7.51 18.01
N SER A 2 -21.57 -8.37 17.77
CA SER A 2 -20.16 -8.01 17.80
C SER A 2 -19.48 -8.39 16.49
N VAL A 3 -20.13 -8.04 15.36
CA VAL A 3 -19.67 -8.37 13.99
C VAL A 3 -19.32 -7.09 13.21
N LEU A 4 -19.63 -5.91 13.77
CA LEU A 4 -19.43 -4.61 13.12
C LEU A 4 -17.97 -4.35 12.77
N TYR A 5 -17.03 -4.80 13.61
CA TYR A 5 -15.61 -4.63 13.33
C TYR A 5 -15.16 -5.46 12.12
N LEU A 6 -15.53 -6.74 12.08
CA LEU A 6 -15.24 -7.61 10.93
C LEU A 6 -15.89 -7.09 9.65
N VAL A 7 -17.12 -6.58 9.72
CA VAL A 7 -17.81 -5.95 8.57
C VAL A 7 -17.08 -4.69 8.12
N ALA A 8 -16.66 -3.82 9.05
CA ALA A 8 -15.88 -2.63 8.72
C ALA A 8 -14.56 -2.99 8.04
N LEU A 9 -13.84 -3.98 8.57
CA LEU A 9 -12.60 -4.50 7.95
C LEU A 9 -12.87 -5.05 6.55
N ALA A 10 -13.94 -5.82 6.36
CA ALA A 10 -14.29 -6.37 5.04
C ALA A 10 -14.63 -5.27 4.03
N ILE A 11 -15.38 -4.23 4.44
CA ILE A 11 -15.67 -3.06 3.60
C ILE A 11 -14.38 -2.33 3.24
N SER A 12 -13.51 -2.06 4.22
CA SER A 12 -12.22 -1.42 3.98
C SER A 12 -11.34 -2.23 3.03
N LEU A 13 -11.25 -3.55 3.21
CA LEU A 13 -10.48 -4.44 2.37
C LEU A 13 -11.00 -4.43 0.93
N THR A 14 -12.33 -4.49 0.77
CA THR A 14 -12.99 -4.41 -0.54
C THR A 14 -12.70 -3.08 -1.22
N GLY A 15 -12.74 -1.97 -0.47
CA GLY A 15 -12.35 -0.65 -0.96
C GLY A 15 -10.90 -0.62 -1.46
N MET A 16 -9.98 -1.24 -0.73
CA MET A 16 -8.58 -1.35 -1.14
C MET A 16 -8.40 -2.16 -2.42
N VAL A 17 -9.13 -3.26 -2.60
CA VAL A 17 -9.11 -4.05 -3.85
C VAL A 17 -9.61 -3.22 -5.03
N VAL A 18 -10.70 -2.46 -4.84
CA VAL A 18 -11.26 -1.60 -5.89
C VAL A 18 -10.28 -0.50 -6.29
N LEU A 19 -9.62 0.14 -5.31
CA LEU A 19 -8.58 1.14 -5.56
C LEU A 19 -7.37 0.55 -6.30
N ASP A 20 -6.88 -0.59 -5.83
CA ASP A 20 -5.75 -1.28 -6.45
C ASP A 20 -6.07 -1.66 -7.91
N ARG A 21 -7.28 -2.16 -8.17
CA ARG A 21 -7.74 -2.43 -9.54
C ARG A 21 -7.83 -1.17 -10.39
N ARG A 22 -8.39 -0.07 -9.84
CA ARG A 22 -8.61 1.18 -10.59
C ARG A 22 -7.31 1.84 -11.02
N PHE A 23 -6.31 1.83 -10.13
CA PHE A 23 -5.04 2.53 -10.33
C PHE A 23 -3.87 1.60 -10.68
N ARG A 24 -4.10 0.27 -10.68
CA ARG A 24 -3.09 -0.77 -10.96
C ARG A 24 -1.84 -0.60 -10.11
N LEU A 25 -2.02 -0.57 -8.79
CA LEU A 25 -0.97 -0.16 -7.84
C LEU A 25 -0.04 -1.33 -7.48
N PHE A 26 -0.63 -2.44 -7.06
CA PHE A 26 0.08 -3.56 -6.44
C PHE A 26 -0.26 -4.91 -7.10
N PHE A 27 -1.47 -5.47 -6.90
CA PHE A 27 -1.82 -6.75 -7.53
C PHE A 27 -1.99 -6.61 -9.04
N TRP A 28 -2.59 -5.50 -9.49
CA TRP A 28 -2.83 -5.26 -10.92
C TRP A 28 -1.60 -4.72 -11.66
N ARG A 29 -0.54 -4.41 -10.93
CA ARG A 29 0.79 -4.11 -11.46
C ARG A 29 1.61 -5.39 -11.64
N ASP A 30 1.77 -6.17 -10.57
CA ASP A 30 2.60 -7.39 -10.55
C ASP A 30 2.00 -8.46 -9.63
N ALA A 31 0.98 -9.18 -10.12
CA ALA A 31 0.24 -10.19 -9.33
C ALA A 31 1.14 -11.26 -8.69
N ARG A 32 2.23 -11.66 -9.37
CA ARG A 32 3.18 -12.66 -8.83
C ARG A 32 3.92 -12.14 -7.59
N ARG A 33 4.40 -10.90 -7.64
CA ARG A 33 5.12 -10.28 -6.52
C ARG A 33 4.15 -10.02 -5.38
N ALA A 34 2.96 -9.50 -5.68
CA ALA A 34 1.92 -9.25 -4.70
C ALA A 34 1.50 -10.52 -3.95
N ALA A 35 1.33 -11.63 -4.67
CA ALA A 35 0.98 -12.94 -4.10
C ALA A 35 2.06 -13.53 -3.19
N ILE A 36 3.31 -13.05 -3.25
CA ILE A 36 4.40 -13.50 -2.36
C ILE A 36 4.57 -12.50 -1.21
N VAL A 37 4.67 -11.21 -1.52
CA VAL A 37 4.95 -10.16 -0.53
C VAL A 37 3.83 -10.03 0.49
N LEU A 38 2.56 -10.13 0.05
CA LEU A 38 1.42 -10.01 0.96
C LEU A 38 1.42 -11.11 2.04
N PRO A 39 1.44 -12.43 1.70
CA PRO A 39 1.47 -13.45 2.73
C PRO A 39 2.74 -13.42 3.56
N VAL A 40 3.90 -13.06 2.98
CA VAL A 40 5.14 -12.91 3.75
C VAL A 40 5.02 -11.79 4.80
N GLY A 41 4.45 -10.65 4.43
CA GLY A 41 4.20 -9.54 5.37
C GLY A 41 3.23 -9.93 6.48
N ILE A 42 2.13 -10.60 6.11
CA ILE A 42 1.16 -11.12 7.09
C ILE A 42 1.83 -12.11 8.05
N LEU A 43 2.61 -13.07 7.54
CA LEU A 43 3.32 -14.04 8.37
C LEU A 43 4.34 -13.39 9.30
N LEU A 44 5.09 -12.40 8.82
CA LEU A 44 6.04 -11.65 9.63
C LEU A 44 5.33 -10.98 10.81
N PHE A 45 4.24 -10.25 10.54
CA PHE A 45 3.49 -9.58 11.59
C PHE A 45 2.78 -10.55 12.52
N LEU A 46 2.27 -11.68 12.03
CA LEU A 46 1.69 -12.72 12.88
C LEU A 46 2.72 -13.32 13.84
N VAL A 47 3.93 -13.63 13.34
CA VAL A 47 5.01 -14.14 14.20
C VAL A 47 5.38 -13.08 15.24
N TRP A 48 5.47 -11.81 14.83
CA TRP A 48 5.72 -10.70 15.74
C TRP A 48 4.62 -10.57 16.80
N ASP A 49 3.37 -10.69 16.41
CA ASP A 49 2.20 -10.60 17.29
C ASP A 49 2.20 -11.72 18.33
N LEU A 50 2.51 -12.96 17.90
CA LEU A 50 2.68 -14.11 18.80
C LEU A 50 3.82 -13.90 19.81
N PHE A 51 4.95 -13.30 19.39
CA PHE A 51 6.01 -12.91 20.33
C PHE A 51 5.53 -11.83 21.30
N GLY A 52 4.77 -10.85 20.83
CA GLY A 52 4.17 -9.79 21.64
C GLY A 52 3.22 -10.33 22.72
N ILE A 53 2.38 -11.29 22.35
CA ILE A 53 1.48 -12.01 23.27
C ILE A 53 2.30 -12.84 24.26
N GLY A 54 3.29 -13.61 23.78
CA GLY A 54 4.13 -14.46 24.61
C GLY A 54 4.98 -13.69 25.64
N LEU A 55 5.35 -12.45 25.32
CA LEU A 55 6.06 -11.53 26.22
C LEU A 55 5.13 -10.72 27.14
N GLY A 56 3.81 -10.88 27.00
CA GLY A 56 2.82 -10.11 27.78
C GLY A 56 2.79 -8.61 27.43
N ILE A 57 3.26 -8.23 26.23
CA ILE A 57 3.26 -6.84 25.77
C ILE A 57 1.93 -6.50 25.08
N PHE A 58 1.36 -7.47 24.37
CA PHE A 58 0.06 -7.35 23.69
C PHE A 58 -0.97 -8.14 24.48
N PHE A 59 -1.70 -7.46 25.37
CA PHE A 59 -2.88 -8.01 26.02
C PHE A 59 -4.12 -7.63 25.22
N ARG A 60 -4.98 -8.63 24.98
CA ARG A 60 -6.27 -8.49 24.34
C ARG A 60 -7.08 -7.38 25.03
N GLY A 61 -7.41 -6.33 24.31
CA GLY A 61 -8.53 -5.49 24.69
C GLY A 61 -9.79 -6.30 24.45
N GLU A 62 -10.29 -7.02 25.46
CA GLU A 62 -11.63 -7.59 25.45
C GLU A 62 -12.64 -6.46 25.27
N THR A 63 -12.87 -6.05 24.03
CA THR A 63 -13.83 -5.03 23.67
C THR A 63 -15.10 -5.73 23.26
N VAL A 64 -16.24 -5.16 23.68
CA VAL A 64 -17.61 -5.69 23.52
C VAL A 64 -18.00 -5.96 22.04
N PHE A 65 -17.14 -5.59 21.09
CA PHE A 65 -17.35 -5.62 19.65
C PHE A 65 -16.66 -6.78 18.90
N MET A 66 -15.88 -7.64 19.55
CA MET A 66 -15.26 -8.81 18.91
C MET A 66 -16.23 -9.99 18.79
N THR A 67 -16.13 -10.76 17.70
CA THR A 67 -17.02 -11.91 17.41
C THR A 67 -16.81 -13.09 18.35
N GLY A 68 -15.70 -13.11 19.10
CA GLY A 68 -15.28 -14.19 19.99
C GLY A 68 -14.62 -15.36 19.26
N LEU A 69 -14.51 -15.32 17.92
CA LEU A 69 -13.88 -16.37 17.13
C LEU A 69 -12.34 -16.21 17.15
N GLN A 70 -11.67 -17.21 17.70
CA GLN A 70 -10.21 -17.21 17.87
C GLN A 70 -9.54 -18.14 16.85
N LEU A 71 -8.52 -17.62 16.18
CA LEU A 71 -7.67 -18.33 15.23
C LEU A 71 -6.56 -19.13 15.95
N ALA A 72 -6.08 -18.62 17.08
CA ALA A 72 -5.16 -19.28 18.03
C ALA A 72 -5.52 -18.84 19.47
N PRO A 73 -4.98 -19.47 20.53
CA PRO A 73 -5.13 -18.95 21.88
C PRO A 73 -4.66 -17.49 21.90
N GLU A 74 -5.52 -16.56 22.29
CA GLU A 74 -5.24 -15.12 22.28
C GLU A 74 -5.28 -14.38 20.94
N LEU A 75 -5.57 -15.04 19.81
CA LEU A 75 -5.48 -14.42 18.48
C LEU A 75 -6.84 -14.44 17.73
N PRO A 76 -7.69 -13.40 17.88
CA PRO A 76 -8.97 -13.29 17.18
C PRO A 76 -8.83 -13.25 15.64
N VAL A 77 -9.82 -13.80 14.94
CA VAL A 77 -9.78 -13.86 13.46
C VAL A 77 -9.71 -12.46 12.83
N GLU A 78 -10.29 -11.47 13.48
CA GLU A 78 -10.30 -10.08 13.03
C GLU A 78 -8.89 -9.48 12.90
N GLU A 79 -7.92 -9.95 13.69
CA GLU A 79 -6.54 -9.51 13.59
C GLU A 79 -5.91 -9.94 12.27
N LEU A 80 -6.24 -11.12 11.76
CA LEU A 80 -5.78 -11.54 10.43
C LEU A 80 -6.33 -10.62 9.33
N PHE A 81 -7.60 -10.22 9.42
CA PHE A 81 -8.20 -9.25 8.50
C PHE A 81 -7.55 -7.87 8.63
N PHE A 82 -7.27 -7.44 9.86
CA PHE A 82 -6.57 -6.18 10.12
C PHE A 82 -5.15 -6.18 9.58
N LEU A 83 -4.36 -7.23 9.82
CA LEU A 83 -3.00 -7.37 9.29
C LEU A 83 -3.01 -7.44 7.76
N THR A 84 -3.99 -8.13 7.18
CA THR A 84 -4.18 -8.15 5.72
C THR A 84 -4.48 -6.75 5.21
N LEU A 85 -5.40 -6.02 5.84
CA LEU A 85 -5.72 -4.63 5.50
C LEU A 85 -4.49 -3.73 5.63
N LEU A 86 -3.73 -3.84 6.72
CA LEU A 86 -2.53 -3.07 6.99
C LEU A 86 -1.48 -3.31 5.91
N CYS A 87 -1.10 -4.57 5.68
CA CYS A 87 -0.13 -4.94 4.66
C CYS A 87 -0.58 -4.45 3.27
N TYR A 88 -1.85 -4.64 2.94
CA TYR A 88 -2.37 -4.29 1.63
C TYR A 88 -2.45 -2.78 1.42
N LEU A 89 -2.88 -2.03 2.44
CA LEU A 89 -2.87 -0.57 2.46
C LEU A 89 -1.46 -0.02 2.25
N THR A 90 -0.47 -0.52 3.00
CA THR A 90 0.92 -0.08 2.88
C THR A 90 1.45 -0.27 1.46
N MET A 91 1.14 -1.41 0.83
CA MET A 91 1.57 -1.69 -0.54
C MET A 91 0.87 -0.81 -1.57
N ASN A 92 -0.43 -0.56 -1.41
CA ASN A 92 -1.17 0.38 -2.26
C ASN A 92 -0.61 1.80 -2.15
N VAL A 93 -0.30 2.27 -0.93
CA VAL A 93 0.32 3.57 -0.68
C VAL A 93 1.71 3.64 -1.33
N TYR A 94 2.51 2.60 -1.18
CA TYR A 94 3.83 2.52 -1.81
C TYR A 94 3.74 2.60 -3.34
N GLY A 95 2.85 1.80 -3.96
CA GLY A 95 2.63 1.82 -5.41
C GLY A 95 2.10 3.17 -5.92
N ALA A 96 1.26 3.84 -5.14
CA ALA A 96 0.76 5.18 -5.46
C ALA A 96 1.88 6.21 -5.39
N ALA A 97 2.69 6.17 -4.32
CA ALA A 97 3.83 7.06 -4.14
C ALA A 97 4.88 6.88 -5.24
N SER A 98 5.24 5.64 -5.59
CA SER A 98 6.20 5.38 -6.67
C SER A 98 5.70 5.92 -8.01
N SER A 99 4.42 5.69 -8.33
CA SER A 99 3.81 6.18 -9.57
C SER A 99 3.79 7.71 -9.65
N LEU A 100 3.54 8.39 -8.53
CA LEU A 100 3.56 9.85 -8.45
C LEU A 100 4.97 10.42 -8.63
N LEU A 101 5.99 9.75 -8.08
CA LEU A 101 7.39 10.15 -8.22
C LEU A 101 7.85 9.98 -9.68
N ASP A 102 7.53 8.85 -10.31
CA ASP A 102 7.87 8.59 -11.72
C ASP A 102 7.23 9.62 -12.67
N ALA A 103 5.97 9.97 -12.42
CA ALA A 103 5.25 10.99 -13.19
C ALA A 103 5.85 12.40 -13.02
N ARG A 104 6.44 12.71 -11.85
CA ARG A 104 7.14 13.98 -11.60
C ARG A 104 8.48 14.02 -12.33
N ALA A 105 9.28 12.96 -12.24
CA ALA A 105 10.57 12.87 -12.93
C ALA A 105 10.42 13.05 -14.45
N SER A 106 9.41 12.40 -15.04
CA SER A 106 9.12 12.47 -16.48
C SER A 106 8.78 13.89 -16.97
N ARG A 107 8.09 14.69 -16.15
CA ARG A 107 7.76 16.09 -16.48
C ARG A 107 9.00 17.00 -16.47
N THR A 108 9.91 16.80 -15.53
CA THR A 108 11.16 17.56 -15.44
C THR A 108 12.08 17.29 -16.64
N SER A 109 12.15 16.04 -17.11
CA SER A 109 12.92 15.71 -18.31
C SER A 109 12.33 16.35 -19.57
N ALA A 110 10.99 16.40 -19.70
CA ALA A 110 10.32 17.02 -20.84
C ALA A 110 10.52 18.54 -20.89
N SER A 111 10.57 19.24 -19.75
CA SER A 111 10.84 20.68 -19.73
C SER A 111 12.27 21.00 -20.14
N HIS A 112 13.24 20.16 -19.78
CA HIS A 112 14.66 20.37 -20.10
C HIS A 112 14.94 20.18 -21.60
N SER A 113 14.29 19.21 -22.25
CA SER A 113 14.41 18.99 -23.70
C SER A 113 13.67 20.05 -24.52
N ALA A 114 12.55 20.60 -24.03
CA ALA A 114 11.89 21.73 -24.68
C ALA A 114 12.78 23.00 -24.67
N THR A 115 13.36 23.36 -23.52
CA THR A 115 14.28 24.50 -23.42
C THR A 115 15.54 24.31 -24.29
N GLY A 116 16.07 23.08 -24.41
CA GLY A 116 17.21 22.80 -25.29
C GLY A 116 16.90 22.98 -26.79
N MET A 117 15.67 22.70 -27.21
CA MET A 117 15.24 22.86 -28.61
C MET A 117 15.02 24.33 -29.01
N ASP A 118 14.51 25.14 -28.07
CA ASP A 118 14.32 26.59 -28.28
C ASP A 118 15.67 27.33 -28.43
N VAL A 119 16.71 26.90 -27.71
CA VAL A 119 18.07 27.50 -27.81
C VAL A 119 18.78 27.14 -29.12
N VAL A 120 18.56 25.93 -29.66
CA VAL A 120 19.17 25.49 -30.92
C VAL A 120 18.50 26.12 -32.16
N SER A 121 17.26 26.61 -32.02
CA SER A 121 16.46 27.11 -33.15
C SER A 121 16.47 28.63 -33.33
N THR A 122 17.14 29.41 -32.47
CA THR A 122 17.46 30.82 -32.76
C THR A 122 18.59 30.90 -33.80
N PRO A 123 18.32 31.29 -35.06
CA PRO A 123 19.40 31.54 -36.02
C PRO A 123 20.08 32.84 -35.58
N ASP A 124 21.40 32.79 -35.43
CA ASP A 124 22.24 33.97 -35.27
C ASP A 124 22.09 34.86 -36.52
N LYS A 125 21.10 35.75 -36.51
CA LYS A 125 20.92 36.76 -37.53
C LYS A 125 21.80 37.95 -37.21
N GLY A 126 23.07 37.83 -37.62
CA GLY A 126 23.82 38.91 -38.24
C GLY A 126 24.44 39.94 -37.31
N SER A 127 25.77 39.90 -37.20
CA SER A 127 26.56 41.10 -36.96
C SER A 127 27.94 40.99 -37.64
N ALA A 128 28.00 41.42 -38.89
CA ALA A 128 29.20 41.95 -39.57
C ALA A 128 28.66 42.66 -40.82
N ARG A 129 28.27 43.94 -40.77
CA ARG A 129 29.14 45.13 -40.76
C ARG A 129 30.30 45.03 -41.73
#